data_AF-W9JZT7-F1
#
_entry.id   AF-W9JZT7-F1
#
_cell.length_a   1.000
_cell.length_b   1.000
_cell.length_c   1.000
_cell.angle_alpha   90.00
_cell.angle_beta   90.00
_cell.angle_gamma   90.00
#
_symmetry.space_group_name_H-M   'P 1'
#
loop_
_entity.id
_entity.type
_entity.pdbx_description
1 polymer ?
#
loop_
_entity_poly.entity_id
_entity_poly.type
_entity_poly.pdbx_seq_one_letter_code
_entity_poly.pdbx_strand_id
1 'polypeptide(L)'
;MQCSLRTNTYQTSLTAKYCNPEMAQLFSQRSRHLQWRRLWLLLVGLRKSLAITTDALEQMKQHLEVTDQDFETARAEELIRRHDVMAHVHAFGAVAPAAASIMHYGVR
;
A
#
# COMPACT_ATOMS: atom_id res chain seq x y z
N MET A 1 15.16 -17.32 16.15
CA MET A 1 16.47 -16.61 16.19
C MET A 1 16.32 -15.25 15.52
N GLN A 2 16.00 -14.18 16.27
CA GLN A 2 15.88 -12.83 15.68
C GLN A 2 15.99 -11.79 16.81
N CYS A 3 17.19 -11.64 17.38
CA CYS A 3 17.45 -10.57 18.36
C CYS A 3 18.77 -9.83 18.11
N SER A 4 19.67 -10.34 17.26
CA SER A 4 21.00 -9.74 17.02
C SER A 4 21.10 -8.79 15.82
N LEU A 5 20.12 -8.76 14.90
CA LEU A 5 20.26 -7.99 13.66
C LEU A 5 20.06 -6.48 13.82
N ARG A 6 19.36 -6.03 14.87
CA ARG A 6 19.00 -4.61 15.01
C ARG A 6 20.19 -3.69 15.27
N THR A 7 21.27 -4.17 15.91
CA THR A 7 22.47 -3.37 16.20
C THR A 7 23.54 -3.46 15.11
N ASN A 8 23.41 -4.42 14.18
CA ASN A 8 24.35 -4.62 13.08
C ASN A 8 23.99 -3.81 11.82
N THR A 9 22.85 -3.12 11.83
CA THR A 9 22.39 -2.26 10.73
C THR A 9 22.20 -0.83 11.22
N TYR A 10 22.41 0.13 10.31
CA TYR A 10 22.16 1.54 10.61
C TYR A 10 20.70 1.75 11.02
N GLN A 11 20.50 2.48 12.11
CA GLN A 11 19.19 2.94 12.58
C GLN A 11 19.25 4.44 12.81
N THR A 12 18.12 5.11 12.56
CA THR A 12 17.98 6.53 12.86
C THR A 12 17.68 6.70 14.35
N SER A 13 18.35 7.66 15.00
CA SER A 13 18.09 7.97 16.41
C SER A 13 16.66 8.48 16.64
N LEU A 14 16.04 9.07 15.61
CA LEU A 14 14.64 9.50 15.65
C LEU A 14 13.74 8.31 15.95
N THR A 15 13.78 7.24 15.15
CA THR A 15 12.88 6.09 15.37
C THR A 15 13.28 5.21 16.56
N ALA A 16 14.56 5.19 16.94
CA ALA A 16 15.05 4.31 17.99
C ALA A 16 14.97 4.91 19.42
N LYS A 17 15.01 6.24 19.56
CA LYS A 17 15.14 6.90 20.88
C LYS A 17 14.16 8.05 21.12
N TYR A 18 13.89 8.87 20.10
CA TYR A 18 13.22 10.15 20.29
C TYR A 18 11.74 10.16 19.85
N CYS A 19 11.36 9.30 18.92
CA CYS A 19 10.01 9.25 18.37
C CYS A 19 9.08 8.51 19.31
N ASN A 20 7.90 9.08 19.57
CA ASN A 20 6.84 8.34 20.27
C ASN A 20 6.23 7.26 19.35
N PRO A 21 5.57 6.23 19.91
CA PRO A 21 5.00 5.15 19.13
C PRO A 21 3.97 5.61 18.08
N GLU A 22 3.17 6.63 18.40
CA GLU A 22 2.12 7.14 17.54
C GLU A 22 2.68 7.77 16.26
N MET A 23 3.74 8.59 16.39
CA MET A 23 4.42 9.19 15.25
C MET A 23 5.16 8.13 14.43
N ALA A 24 5.78 7.14 15.08
CA ALA A 24 6.42 6.03 14.38
C ALA A 24 5.42 5.23 13.54
N GLN A 25 4.21 5.01 14.07
CA GLN A 25 3.12 4.36 13.34
C GLN A 25 2.61 5.24 12.19
N LEU A 26 2.42 6.55 12.43
CA LEU A 26 1.93 7.50 11.44
C LEU A 26 2.80 7.53 10.18
N PHE A 27 4.13 7.55 10.35
CA PHE A 27 5.09 7.57 9.25
C PHE A 27 5.57 6.17 8.82
N SER A 28 4.94 5.11 9.31
CA SER A 28 5.27 3.75 8.90
C SER A 28 4.87 3.49 7.44
N GLN A 29 5.54 2.53 6.81
CA GLN A 29 5.17 2.05 5.47
C GLN A 29 3.72 1.60 5.42
N ARG A 30 3.26 0.85 6.44
CA ARG A 30 1.88 0.34 6.50
C ARG A 30 0.86 1.48 6.51
N SER A 31 1.11 2.53 7.30
CA SER A 31 0.30 3.76 7.29
C SER A 31 0.31 4.43 5.91
N ARG A 32 1.48 4.62 5.30
CA ARG A 32 1.58 5.22 3.95
C ARG A 32 0.75 4.47 2.90
N HIS A 33 0.87 3.15 2.85
CA HIS A 33 0.21 2.34 1.81
C HIS A 33 -1.29 2.12 2.09
N LEU A 34 -1.71 2.09 3.36
CA LEU A 34 -3.12 2.16 3.74
C LEU A 34 -3.75 3.46 3.19
N GLN A 35 -3.05 4.59 3.32
CA GLN A 35 -3.52 5.88 2.83
C GLN A 35 -3.62 5.88 1.29
N TRP A 36 -2.70 5.24 0.58
CA TRP A 36 -2.81 5.06 -0.87
C TRP A 36 -4.04 4.24 -1.26
N ARG A 37 -4.29 3.09 -0.60
CA ARG A 37 -5.50 2.27 -0.85
C ARG A 37 -6.78 3.06 -0.63
N ARG A 38 -6.84 3.88 0.43
CA ARG A 38 -7.96 4.79 0.71
C ARG A 38 -8.13 5.83 -0.39
N LEU A 39 -7.05 6.47 -0.84
CA LEU A 39 -7.10 7.45 -1.93
C LEU A 39 -7.57 6.83 -3.24
N TRP A 40 -7.11 5.63 -3.59
CA TRP A 40 -7.58 4.93 -4.78
C TRP A 40 -9.04 4.51 -4.68
N LEU A 41 -9.50 4.05 -3.51
CA LEU A 41 -10.91 3.76 -3.28
C LEU A 41 -11.77 5.01 -3.50
N LEU A 42 -11.35 6.16 -2.95
CA LEU A 42 -12.03 7.44 -3.17
C LEU A 42 -12.00 7.85 -4.65
N LEU A 43 -10.86 7.72 -5.31
CA LEU A 43 -10.72 8.04 -6.73
C LEU A 43 -11.68 7.23 -7.59
N VAL A 44 -11.75 5.91 -7.37
CA VAL A 44 -12.69 5.04 -8.08
C VAL A 44 -14.12 5.45 -7.73
N GLY A 45 -14.46 5.61 -6.44
CA GLY A 45 -15.81 5.97 -6.00
C GLY A 45 -16.35 7.30 -6.53
N LEU A 46 -15.48 8.27 -6.84
CA LEU A 46 -15.88 9.58 -7.39
C LEU A 46 -16.16 9.57 -8.90
N ARG A 47 -15.81 8.50 -9.61
CA ARG A 47 -15.93 8.44 -11.08
C ARG A 47 -17.31 8.00 -11.53
N LYS A 48 -18.17 8.99 -11.76
CA LYS A 48 -19.53 8.76 -12.29
C LYS A 48 -19.58 8.30 -13.76
N SER A 49 -18.52 8.53 -14.55
CA SER A 49 -18.49 8.26 -15.99
C SER A 49 -17.95 6.88 -16.36
N LEU A 50 -17.36 6.15 -15.41
CA LEU A 50 -16.91 4.78 -15.65
C LEU A 50 -18.00 3.82 -15.17
N ALA A 51 -18.22 2.75 -15.94
CA ALA A 51 -19.05 1.62 -15.51
C ALA A 51 -18.32 0.86 -14.38
N ILE A 52 -18.35 1.43 -13.18
CA ILE A 52 -17.74 0.82 -12.00
C ILE A 52 -18.71 -0.22 -11.48
N THR A 53 -18.25 -1.47 -11.43
CA THR A 53 -19.00 -2.55 -10.80
C THR A 53 -19.01 -2.34 -9.28
N THR A 54 -20.13 -2.68 -8.65
CA THR A 54 -20.23 -2.74 -7.18
C THR A 54 -19.12 -3.62 -6.60
N ASP A 55 -18.80 -4.72 -7.29
CA ASP A 55 -17.79 -5.69 -6.91
C ASP A 55 -16.38 -5.09 -6.81
N ALA A 56 -16.02 -4.16 -7.71
CA ALA A 56 -14.72 -3.48 -7.66
C ALA A 56 -14.57 -2.67 -6.37
N LEU A 57 -15.61 -1.92 -5.98
CA LEU A 57 -15.59 -1.13 -4.75
C LEU A 57 -15.62 -2.01 -3.50
N GLU A 58 -16.35 -3.12 -3.53
CA GLU A 58 -16.40 -4.06 -2.40
C GLU A 58 -15.06 -4.76 -2.17
N GLN A 59 -14.42 -5.27 -3.22
CA GLN A 59 -13.09 -5.87 -3.13
C GLN A 59 -12.07 -4.87 -2.58
N MET A 60 -12.07 -3.62 -3.09
CA MET A 60 -11.17 -2.59 -2.59
C MET A 60 -11.40 -2.28 -1.11
N LYS A 61 -12.67 -2.23 -0.65
CA LYS A 61 -13.02 -1.99 0.77
C LYS A 61 -12.57 -3.14 1.67
N GLN A 62 -12.77 -4.38 1.24
CA GLN A 62 -12.35 -5.58 1.99
C GLN A 62 -10.84 -5.68 2.18
N HIS A 63 -10.08 -5.10 1.23
CA HIS A 63 -8.62 -5.15 1.23
C HIS A 63 -7.94 -3.79 1.50
N LEU A 64 -8.59 -2.88 2.25
CA LEU A 64 -7.96 -1.60 2.60
C LEU A 64 -6.73 -1.76 3.51
N GLU A 65 -6.79 -2.68 4.48
CA GLU A 65 -5.68 -2.96 5.37
C GLU A 65 -4.56 -3.70 4.63
N VAL A 66 -3.32 -3.22 4.78
CA VAL A 66 -2.15 -3.76 4.07
C VAL A 66 -1.52 -4.87 4.89
N THR A 67 -1.52 -6.08 4.34
CA THR A 67 -0.95 -7.28 4.95
C THR A 67 0.54 -7.42 4.63
N ASP A 68 1.24 -8.30 5.35
CA ASP A 68 2.66 -8.57 5.04
C ASP A 68 2.82 -9.27 3.68
N GLN A 69 1.83 -10.06 3.26
CA GLN A 69 1.79 -10.67 1.92
C GLN A 69 1.70 -9.61 0.82
N ASP A 70 0.94 -8.53 1.04
CA ASP A 70 0.87 -7.41 0.09
C ASP A 70 2.24 -6.75 -0.11
N PHE A 71 3.04 -6.65 0.96
CA PHE A 71 4.40 -6.11 0.89
C PHE A 71 5.36 -7.04 0.15
N GLU A 72 5.20 -8.36 0.26
CA GLU A 72 5.98 -9.32 -0.53
C GLU A 72 5.66 -9.21 -2.01
N THR A 73 4.38 -9.15 -2.36
CA THR A 73 3.92 -8.95 -3.74
C THR A 73 4.44 -7.61 -4.28
N ALA A 74 4.29 -6.52 -3.52
CA ALA A 74 4.81 -5.22 -3.92
C ALA A 74 6.33 -5.24 -4.12
N ARG A 75 7.10 -5.91 -3.25
CA ARG A 75 8.56 -6.03 -3.42
C ARG A 75 8.93 -6.79 -4.70
N ALA A 76 8.23 -7.87 -5.01
CA ALA A 76 8.45 -8.62 -6.26
C ALA A 76 8.11 -7.77 -7.49
N GLU A 77 6.99 -7.06 -7.46
CA GLU A 77 6.56 -6.16 -8.53
C GLU A 77 7.49 -4.95 -8.69
N GLU A 78 8.04 -4.41 -7.60
CA GLU A 78 8.97 -3.28 -7.63
C GLU A 78 10.30 -3.66 -8.30
N LEU A 79 10.80 -4.90 -8.12
CA LEU A 79 11.98 -5.39 -8.82
C LEU A 79 11.78 -5.43 -10.34
N ILE A 80 10.56 -5.75 -10.79
CA ILE A 80 10.20 -5.84 -12.21
C ILE A 80 9.97 -4.44 -12.79
N ARG A 81 9.16 -3.62 -12.09
CA ARG A 81 8.66 -2.32 -12.59
C ARG A 81 9.61 -1.17 -12.32
N ARG A 82 10.48 -1.32 -11.32
CA ARG A 82 11.37 -0.27 -10.80
C ARG A 82 10.62 0.99 -10.38
N HIS A 83 9.39 0.82 -9.88
CA HIS A 83 8.50 1.91 -9.48
C HIS A 83 7.58 1.45 -8.34
N ASP A 84 7.73 2.06 -7.17
CA ASP A 84 7.04 1.68 -5.92
C ASP A 84 5.52 1.86 -5.99
N VAL A 85 5.05 3.02 -6.47
CA VAL A 85 3.61 3.29 -6.65
C VAL A 85 2.99 2.22 -7.55
N MET A 86 3.57 1.96 -8.72
CA MET A 86 3.04 0.96 -9.64
C MET A 86 3.12 -0.46 -9.09
N ALA A 87 4.15 -0.78 -8.31
CA ALA A 87 4.23 -2.06 -7.61
C ALA A 87 3.08 -2.24 -6.60
N HIS A 88 2.76 -1.20 -5.84
CA HIS A 88 1.62 -1.21 -4.92
C HIS A 88 0.25 -1.19 -5.63
N VAL A 89 0.14 -0.56 -6.80
CA VAL A 89 -1.05 -0.66 -7.66
C VAL A 89 -1.26 -2.11 -8.09
N HIS A 90 -0.20 -2.80 -8.52
CA HIS A 90 -0.27 -4.21 -8.92
C HIS A 90 -0.57 -5.13 -7.74
N ALA A 91 0.08 -4.93 -6.59
CA ALA A 91 -0.18 -5.71 -5.38
C ALA A 91 -1.64 -5.54 -4.91
N PHE A 92 -2.19 -4.32 -4.95
CA PHE A 92 -3.58 -4.10 -4.59
C PHE A 92 -4.56 -4.65 -5.64
N GLY A 93 -4.22 -4.56 -6.93
CA GLY A 93 -4.96 -5.19 -8.01
C GLY A 93 -4.99 -6.73 -7.92
N ALA A 94 -3.98 -7.36 -7.35
CA ALA A 94 -3.95 -8.82 -7.15
C ALA A 94 -5.02 -9.29 -6.14
N VAL A 95 -5.28 -8.50 -5.10
CA VAL A 95 -6.32 -8.80 -4.09
C VAL A 95 -7.68 -8.17 -4.44
N ALA A 96 -7.72 -7.17 -5.32
CA ALA A 96 -8.94 -6.55 -5.85
C ALA A 96 -8.98 -6.60 -7.39
N PRO A 97 -9.08 -7.80 -8.00
CA PRO A 97 -8.96 -7.98 -9.45
C PRO A 97 -10.01 -7.21 -10.26
N ALA A 98 -11.23 -7.02 -9.71
CA ALA A 98 -12.27 -6.25 -10.40
C ALA A 98 -11.93 -4.75 -10.51
N ALA A 99 -11.06 -4.23 -9.65
CA ALA A 99 -10.63 -2.84 -9.66
C ALA A 99 -9.29 -2.60 -10.38
N ALA A 100 -8.54 -3.66 -10.71
CA ALA A 100 -7.15 -3.56 -11.15
C ALA A 100 -6.94 -2.64 -12.37
N SER A 101 -7.86 -2.65 -13.34
CA SER A 101 -7.77 -1.83 -14.56
C SER A 101 -8.17 -0.37 -14.39
N ILE A 102 -8.84 0.00 -13.29
CA ILE A 102 -9.43 1.34 -13.08
C ILE A 102 -8.82 2.11 -11.91
N MET A 103 -8.10 1.44 -11.02
CA MET A 103 -7.67 1.96 -9.70
C MET A 103 -6.71 3.16 -9.74
N HIS A 104 -5.80 3.20 -10.72
CA HIS A 104 -4.80 4.28 -10.86
C HIS A 104 -4.95 5.06 -12.18
N TYR A 105 -6.05 4.85 -12.89
CA TYR A 105 -6.25 5.43 -14.22
C TYR A 105 -6.17 6.96 -14.15
N GLY A 106 -5.45 7.62 -15.07
CA GLY A 106 -5.39 9.08 -15.14
C GLY A 106 -4.70 9.80 -13.97
N VAL A 107 -4.02 9.08 -13.08
CA VAL A 107 -3.17 9.64 -12.01
C VAL A 107 -1.70 9.50 -12.41
N ARG A 108 -0.86 10.41 -11.90
CA ARG A 108 0.60 10.41 -12.08
C ARG A 108 1.29 10.55 -10.73
#